data_AF-A0A1G0YAT0-F1
#
_entry.id   AF-A0A1G0YAT0-F1
#
_cell.length_a   1.000
_cell.length_b   1.000
_cell.length_c   1.000
_cell.angle_alpha   90.00
_cell.angle_beta   90.00
_cell.angle_gamma   90.00
#
_symmetry.space_group_name_H-M   'P 1'
#
loop_
_entity.id
_entity.type
_entity.pdbx_description
1 polymer ?
#
loop_
_entity_poly.entity_id
_entity_poly.type
_entity_poly.pdbx_seq_one_letter_code
_entity_poly.pdbx_strand_id
1 'polypeptide(L)'
;MGEEKDKVSELKKTLAMDIKRDGMTITQFMEKCGIEGGVALDEKGKSSSVASSVLVDQAGRKYDIGRKVNQGGMGAILQAKDLNIRRTVAMKVLLDPKRSTDNQIIRLIEEAQITGQMEHPGIVPVHELGVDASGNVFYTMKFVKGVTLDSIIDGIRNGVPDIISKYPLNSLLTIFLKICDAMAFSHTKGVVHRDLKPANIMIGEFGEVLVMDWGLGKVIGRKEKDDVSEDATGSRTIVESSRSDGTASVEGAMTMEGKAMGTPVYMPPEQAYGKVSEIDHRSDIYALGAILYDILTLSPPVGGDNVNDILMKVVQGRIETPTLFEHSHKLKLRHLPGGHVPAALSSVAMKALSPDKNDRYQSVKDLQKDIEAYQGGFATSAEGAGLFRQLWLFAGRHKGFVAAAASVFLAVAIGLVVALAQRNQALTAERNAVEAKEEAQNQRDAAEIARNSALKAKTAEELQRVKAEKLQTEDEYESYVARIGAIQMKVQEENLSSAREMIESCQPYFRNWEWGRMKRLCNPKVVVMTGHQAAVTSAAFFPDGKRILSSSSDKTVRIWDSATGKESLKIELDSPVDAVAVSRDGRFLTAEQSGAITM
;
A
#
# COMPACT_ATOMS: atom_id res chain seq x y z
N MET A 1 -20.31 18.61 55.93
CA MET A 1 -20.58 17.72 57.09
C MET A 1 -22.01 17.17 57.16
N GLY A 2 -23.07 17.92 56.77
CA GLY A 2 -24.45 17.41 56.80
C GLY A 2 -24.81 16.47 55.63
N GLU A 3 -24.49 16.88 54.39
CA GLU A 3 -24.86 16.13 53.18
C GLU A 3 -24.07 14.83 52.96
N GLU A 4 -22.86 14.74 53.51
CA GLU A 4 -22.00 13.54 53.42
C GLU A 4 -22.47 12.41 54.34
N LYS A 5 -22.94 12.78 55.55
CA LYS A 5 -23.53 11.82 56.51
C LYS A 5 -24.85 11.23 56.01
N ASP A 6 -25.64 12.01 55.28
CA ASP A 6 -26.89 11.52 54.69
C ASP A 6 -26.63 10.52 53.56
N LYS A 7 -25.64 10.75 52.70
CA LYS A 7 -25.24 9.79 51.65
C LYS A 7 -24.74 8.47 52.22
N VAL A 8 -23.94 8.49 53.30
CA VAL A 8 -23.47 7.25 53.97
C VAL A 8 -24.62 6.53 54.67
N SER A 9 -25.54 7.26 55.31
CA SER A 9 -26.76 6.71 55.91
C SER A 9 -27.69 6.07 54.87
N GLU A 10 -27.85 6.71 53.72
CA GLU A 10 -28.66 6.25 52.59
C GLU A 10 -28.01 5.06 51.87
N LEU A 11 -26.68 5.04 51.70
CA LEU A 11 -25.93 3.90 51.16
C LEU A 11 -25.97 2.71 52.11
N LYS A 12 -25.81 2.93 53.43
CA LYS A 12 -25.98 1.90 54.47
C LYS A 12 -27.40 1.35 54.49
N LYS A 13 -28.42 2.21 54.34
CA LYS A 13 -29.82 1.78 54.19
C LYS A 13 -30.06 1.01 52.89
N THR A 14 -29.43 1.38 51.79
CA THR A 14 -29.58 0.72 50.48
C THR A 14 -28.91 -0.66 50.48
N LEU A 15 -27.69 -0.76 51.03
CA LEU A 15 -27.00 -2.04 51.25
C LEU A 15 -27.73 -2.94 52.26
N ALA A 16 -28.36 -2.34 53.28
CA ALA A 16 -29.24 -3.06 54.22
C ALA A 16 -30.63 -3.38 53.62
N MET A 17 -31.06 -2.67 52.57
CA MET A 17 -32.32 -2.91 51.85
C MET A 17 -32.19 -4.05 50.85
N ASP A 18 -31.00 -4.31 50.30
CA ASP A 18 -30.74 -5.56 49.54
C ASP A 18 -30.80 -6.82 50.41
N ILE A 19 -30.63 -6.68 51.74
CA ILE A 19 -30.91 -7.75 52.73
C ILE A 19 -32.42 -7.87 53.01
N LYS A 20 -33.22 -6.84 52.70
CA LYS A 20 -34.67 -6.78 52.93
C LYS A 20 -35.53 -6.89 51.67
N ARG A 21 -35.04 -7.57 50.62
CA ARG A 21 -35.97 -8.24 49.70
C ARG A 21 -36.44 -9.51 50.39
N ASP A 22 -37.66 -9.48 50.92
CA ASP A 22 -38.37 -10.58 51.60
C ASP A 22 -37.99 -11.98 51.10
N GLY A 23 -36.93 -12.57 51.66
CA GLY A 23 -36.58 -13.99 51.59
C GLY A 23 -36.56 -14.67 50.22
N MET A 24 -36.66 -13.94 49.10
CA MET A 24 -36.85 -14.55 47.78
C MET A 24 -35.53 -14.57 47.01
N THR A 25 -34.94 -15.76 46.86
CA THR A 25 -33.69 -15.96 46.11
C THR A 25 -33.92 -15.76 44.61
N ILE A 26 -32.85 -15.48 43.86
CA ILE A 26 -32.87 -15.39 42.38
C ILE A 26 -33.49 -16.65 41.76
N THR A 27 -33.30 -17.81 42.38
CA THR A 27 -33.92 -19.09 41.98
C THR A 27 -35.44 -19.07 42.11
N GLN A 28 -35.99 -18.52 43.19
CA GLN A 28 -37.44 -18.38 43.39
C GLN A 28 -38.07 -17.34 42.45
N PHE A 29 -37.31 -16.31 42.06
CA PHE A 29 -37.71 -15.37 41.02
C PHE A 29 -37.73 -16.03 39.63
N MET A 30 -36.76 -16.91 39.33
CA MET A 30 -36.70 -17.66 38.06
C MET A 30 -37.83 -18.69 37.93
N GLU A 31 -38.19 -19.39 39.01
CA GLU A 31 -39.36 -20.29 39.05
C GLU A 31 -40.68 -19.54 38.84
N LYS A 32 -40.84 -18.37 39.47
CA LYS A 32 -42.05 -17.53 39.32
C LYS A 32 -42.23 -17.01 37.89
N CYS A 33 -41.15 -16.92 37.13
CA CYS A 33 -41.14 -16.48 35.73
C CYS A 33 -41.20 -17.64 34.71
N GLY A 34 -41.25 -18.91 35.16
CA GLY A 34 -41.36 -20.08 34.28
C GLY A 34 -40.13 -20.35 33.42
N ILE A 35 -38.94 -19.90 33.85
CA ILE A 35 -37.69 -20.08 33.09
C ILE A 35 -36.92 -21.25 33.72
N GLU A 36 -37.03 -22.44 33.12
CA GLU A 36 -36.25 -23.62 33.51
C GLU A 36 -34.83 -23.55 32.92
N GLY A 37 -33.82 -23.48 33.79
CA GLY A 37 -32.40 -23.65 33.44
C GLY A 37 -31.78 -24.78 34.26
N GLY A 38 -31.34 -25.85 33.57
CA GLY A 38 -30.86 -27.14 34.11
C GLY A 38 -29.63 -27.10 35.03
N VAL A 39 -29.08 -28.20 35.57
CA VAL A 39 -29.14 -29.64 35.24
C VAL A 39 -29.63 -30.42 36.47
N ALA A 40 -30.58 -31.33 36.27
CA ALA A 40 -31.14 -32.18 37.31
C ALA A 40 -30.15 -33.27 37.77
N LEU A 41 -30.01 -33.41 39.09
CA LEU A 41 -29.66 -34.68 39.71
C LEU A 41 -30.91 -35.19 40.41
N ASP A 42 -31.39 -36.35 39.95
CA ASP A 42 -32.51 -37.09 40.55
C ASP A 42 -32.25 -37.34 42.04
N GLU A 43 -33.24 -37.01 42.88
CA GLU A 43 -33.80 -38.00 43.81
C GLU A 43 -35.12 -37.50 44.43
N LYS A 44 -36.11 -38.39 44.40
CA LYS A 44 -37.45 -38.21 44.96
C LYS A 44 -37.39 -38.06 46.48
N GLY A 45 -37.82 -36.93 47.03
CA GLY A 45 -37.97 -36.75 48.47
C GLY A 45 -38.81 -35.54 48.84
N LYS A 46 -39.87 -35.76 49.62
CA LYS A 46 -40.86 -34.76 50.03
C LYS A 46 -40.22 -33.53 50.70
N SER A 47 -40.65 -32.37 50.21
CA SER A 47 -40.45 -31.03 50.77
C SER A 47 -40.78 -30.95 52.27
N SER A 48 -39.77 -30.57 53.05
CA SER A 48 -39.93 -29.75 54.26
C SER A 48 -38.70 -28.85 54.37
N SER A 49 -38.88 -27.71 55.02
CA SER A 49 -38.06 -26.49 55.06
C SER A 49 -36.63 -26.64 55.62
N VAL A 50 -35.78 -27.43 54.97
CA VAL A 50 -34.37 -27.60 55.38
C VAL A 50 -33.47 -26.51 54.78
N ALA A 51 -33.78 -25.99 53.59
CA ALA A 51 -32.86 -25.12 52.83
C ALA A 51 -32.52 -23.78 53.52
N SER A 52 -33.47 -23.13 54.21
CA SER A 52 -33.22 -21.89 54.94
C SER A 52 -32.41 -22.08 56.22
N SER A 53 -32.45 -23.28 56.82
CA SER A 53 -31.59 -23.65 57.96
C SER A 53 -30.16 -24.05 57.57
N VAL A 54 -29.91 -24.24 56.27
CA VAL A 54 -28.60 -24.67 55.73
C VAL A 54 -27.72 -23.47 55.34
N LEU A 55 -28.31 -22.28 55.17
CA LEU A 55 -27.66 -21.09 54.61
C LEU A 55 -27.10 -20.10 55.65
N VAL A 56 -27.19 -20.41 56.93
CA VAL A 56 -26.60 -19.59 57.99
C VAL A 56 -26.37 -20.47 59.23
N ASP A 57 -25.31 -20.24 60.02
CA ASP A 57 -25.16 -20.97 61.29
C ASP A 57 -26.33 -20.65 62.26
N GLN A 58 -26.46 -21.42 63.35
CA GLN A 58 -27.53 -21.22 64.35
C GLN A 58 -27.56 -19.80 64.98
N ALA A 59 -26.52 -18.99 64.77
CA ALA A 59 -26.39 -17.61 65.22
C ALA A 59 -26.54 -16.57 64.08
N GLY A 60 -26.92 -16.97 62.86
CA GLY A 60 -27.13 -16.04 61.75
C GLY A 60 -25.84 -15.52 61.10
N ARG A 61 -24.70 -16.21 61.28
CA ARG A 61 -23.41 -15.82 60.66
C ARG A 61 -23.17 -16.50 59.32
N LYS A 62 -22.83 -15.71 58.29
CA LYS A 62 -22.39 -16.18 56.95
C LYS A 62 -20.91 -16.57 56.89
N TYR A 63 -20.07 -15.86 57.65
CA TYR A 63 -18.63 -16.04 57.67
C TYR A 63 -18.14 -16.37 59.08
N ASP A 64 -17.24 -17.35 59.17
CA ASP A 64 -16.44 -17.62 60.37
C ASP A 64 -15.06 -16.96 60.20
N ILE A 65 -14.76 -15.97 61.03
CA ILE A 65 -13.56 -15.15 60.93
C ILE A 65 -12.41 -15.87 61.64
N GLY A 66 -11.39 -16.25 60.87
CA GLY A 66 -10.17 -16.87 61.36
C GLY A 66 -9.07 -15.85 61.65
N ARG A 67 -7.83 -16.23 61.34
CA ARG A 67 -6.64 -15.43 61.65
C ARG A 67 -6.53 -14.17 60.78
N LYS A 68 -5.89 -13.14 61.34
CA LYS A 68 -5.39 -12.00 60.57
C LYS A 68 -4.24 -12.45 59.68
N VAL A 69 -4.35 -12.19 58.38
CA VAL A 69 -3.36 -12.57 57.35
C VAL A 69 -2.36 -11.45 57.15
N ASN A 70 -2.86 -10.22 57.03
CA ASN A 70 -2.04 -9.04 56.82
C ASN A 70 -2.73 -7.79 57.39
N GLN A 71 -1.97 -6.73 57.64
CA GLN A 71 -2.44 -5.45 58.14
C GLN A 71 -1.75 -4.32 57.37
N GLY A 72 -2.53 -3.51 56.65
CA GLY A 72 -2.08 -2.31 55.95
C GLY A 72 -2.53 -1.02 56.64
N GLY A 73 -2.27 0.14 56.02
CA GLY A 73 -2.59 1.45 56.59
C GLY A 73 -4.10 1.75 56.71
N MET A 74 -4.92 1.25 55.77
CA MET A 74 -6.37 1.52 55.72
C MET A 74 -7.24 0.35 56.19
N GLY A 75 -6.67 -0.84 56.44
CA GLY A 75 -7.45 -2.02 56.79
C GLY A 75 -6.63 -3.26 57.11
N ALA A 76 -7.31 -4.31 57.58
CA ALA A 76 -6.75 -5.64 57.80
C ALA A 76 -7.35 -6.64 56.81
N ILE A 77 -6.52 -7.59 56.38
CA ILE A 77 -6.97 -8.78 55.64
C ILE A 77 -7.08 -9.93 56.64
N LEU A 78 -8.28 -10.47 56.78
CA LEU A 78 -8.61 -11.60 57.62
C LEU A 78 -8.86 -12.83 56.75
N GLN A 79 -8.41 -13.99 57.21
CA GLN A 79 -8.84 -15.26 56.65
C GLN A 79 -10.23 -15.55 57.20
N ALA A 80 -11.22 -15.77 56.34
CA ALA A 80 -12.57 -16.13 56.75
C ALA A 80 -13.03 -17.39 56.03
N LYS A 81 -13.95 -18.14 56.63
CA LYS A 81 -14.59 -19.30 56.03
C LYS A 81 -16.05 -18.97 55.74
N ASP A 82 -16.39 -18.99 54.47
CA ASP A 82 -17.78 -18.94 53.99
C ASP A 82 -18.48 -20.22 54.45
N LEU A 83 -19.47 -20.11 55.33
CA LEU A 83 -20.12 -21.27 55.94
C LEU A 83 -21.12 -21.95 54.99
N ASN A 84 -21.62 -21.21 54.00
CA ASN A 84 -22.63 -21.68 53.06
C ASN A 84 -21.99 -22.49 51.94
N ILE A 85 -20.97 -21.92 51.31
CA ILE A 85 -20.24 -22.55 50.20
C ILE A 85 -19.06 -23.38 50.73
N ARG A 86 -18.73 -23.26 52.03
CA ARG A 86 -17.63 -23.99 52.71
C ARG A 86 -16.26 -23.75 52.09
N ARG A 87 -16.00 -22.51 51.66
CA ARG A 87 -14.71 -22.08 51.09
C ARG A 87 -13.98 -21.11 52.00
N THR A 88 -12.66 -21.09 51.91
CA THR A 88 -11.84 -20.06 52.54
C THR A 88 -11.78 -18.84 51.63
N VAL A 89 -12.01 -17.66 52.20
CA VAL A 89 -11.93 -16.35 51.54
C VAL A 89 -11.00 -15.42 52.30
N ALA A 90 -10.45 -14.43 51.59
CA ALA A 90 -9.80 -13.29 52.22
C ALA A 90 -10.85 -12.19 52.42
N MET A 91 -10.93 -11.63 53.61
CA MET A 91 -11.89 -10.58 53.98
C MET A 91 -11.13 -9.31 54.34
N LYS A 92 -11.36 -8.22 53.61
CA LYS A 92 -10.80 -6.91 53.94
C LYS A 92 -11.78 -6.15 54.83
N VAL A 93 -11.27 -5.64 55.96
CA VAL A 93 -12.01 -4.86 56.95
C VAL A 93 -11.22 -3.62 57.35
N LEU A 94 -11.88 -2.60 57.88
CA LEU A 94 -11.21 -1.44 58.49
C LEU A 94 -10.59 -1.82 59.84
N LEU A 95 -9.46 -1.20 60.21
CA LEU A 95 -8.73 -1.51 61.45
C LEU A 95 -9.47 -1.11 62.72
N ASP A 96 -10.11 0.05 62.70
CA ASP A 96 -10.97 0.53 63.79
C ASP A 96 -12.26 1.11 63.19
N PRO A 97 -13.25 0.26 62.87
CA PRO A 97 -14.48 0.68 62.22
C PRO A 97 -15.24 1.78 62.98
N LYS A 98 -15.04 1.89 64.30
CA LYS A 98 -15.71 2.89 65.15
C LYS A 98 -15.03 4.26 65.12
N ARG A 99 -13.75 4.31 64.73
CA ARG A 99 -12.97 5.55 64.57
C ARG A 99 -12.64 5.88 63.11
N SER A 100 -13.05 5.04 62.17
CA SER A 100 -12.84 5.28 60.74
C SER A 100 -13.61 6.51 60.27
N THR A 101 -12.98 7.30 59.42
CA THR A 101 -13.63 8.44 58.77
C THR A 101 -14.53 7.98 57.64
N ASP A 102 -15.52 8.79 57.27
CA ASP A 102 -16.42 8.51 56.13
C ASP A 102 -15.60 8.30 54.84
N ASN A 103 -14.53 9.07 54.65
CA ASN A 103 -13.58 8.90 53.54
C ASN A 103 -12.90 7.52 53.50
N GLN A 104 -12.54 6.93 54.66
CA GLN A 104 -11.94 5.59 54.70
C GLN A 104 -12.96 4.50 54.34
N ILE A 105 -14.21 4.66 54.76
CA ILE A 105 -15.31 3.74 54.42
C ILE A 105 -15.59 3.81 52.92
N ILE A 106 -15.68 5.02 52.36
CA ILE A 106 -15.91 5.24 50.92
C ILE A 106 -14.77 4.61 50.10
N ARG A 107 -13.50 4.85 50.46
CA ARG A 107 -12.36 4.23 49.76
C ARG A 107 -12.41 2.71 49.75
N LEU A 108 -12.81 2.08 50.86
CA LEU A 108 -12.94 0.63 50.93
C LEU A 108 -14.05 0.10 49.99
N ILE A 109 -15.17 0.82 49.91
CA ILE A 109 -16.28 0.49 49.00
C ILE A 109 -15.85 0.68 47.54
N GLU A 110 -15.22 1.81 47.23
CA GLU A 110 -14.72 2.12 45.89
C GLU A 110 -13.70 1.07 45.43
N GLU A 111 -12.78 0.67 46.30
CA GLU A 111 -11.84 -0.40 46.00
C GLU A 111 -12.56 -1.70 45.64
N ALA A 112 -13.51 -2.13 46.47
CA ALA A 112 -14.27 -3.36 46.23
C ALA A 112 -15.06 -3.31 44.92
N GLN A 113 -15.65 -2.16 44.60
CA GLN A 113 -16.41 -1.95 43.36
C GLN A 113 -15.50 -1.93 42.13
N ILE A 114 -14.37 -1.21 42.20
CA ILE A 114 -13.39 -1.14 41.12
C ILE A 114 -12.82 -2.54 40.84
N THR A 115 -12.34 -3.25 41.87
CA THR A 115 -11.83 -4.61 41.71
C THR A 115 -12.91 -5.59 41.27
N GLY A 116 -14.13 -5.48 41.80
CA GLY A 116 -15.25 -6.36 41.45
C GLY A 116 -15.72 -6.25 40.00
N GLN A 117 -15.49 -5.11 39.35
CA GLN A 117 -15.78 -4.92 37.92
C GLN A 117 -14.66 -5.46 36.99
N MET A 118 -13.53 -5.86 37.55
CA MET A 118 -12.36 -6.34 36.81
C MET A 118 -12.30 -7.87 36.77
N GLU A 119 -13.12 -8.47 35.90
CA GLU A 119 -13.10 -9.90 35.64
C GLU A 119 -11.93 -10.29 34.73
N HIS A 120 -10.77 -10.57 35.34
CA HIS A 120 -9.58 -11.00 34.62
C HIS A 120 -8.81 -12.08 35.42
N PRO A 121 -8.24 -13.12 34.77
CA PRO A 121 -7.51 -14.18 35.47
C PRO A 121 -6.31 -13.68 36.30
N GLY A 122 -5.74 -12.54 35.93
CA GLY A 122 -4.63 -11.89 36.62
C GLY A 122 -5.02 -10.83 37.67
N ILE A 123 -6.32 -10.65 37.93
CA ILE A 123 -6.83 -9.70 38.94
C ILE A 123 -7.59 -10.49 39.99
N VAL A 124 -7.40 -10.16 41.26
CA VAL A 124 -8.08 -10.88 42.35
C VAL A 124 -9.60 -10.68 42.26
N PRO A 125 -10.41 -11.76 42.19
CA PRO A 125 -11.85 -11.61 42.12
C PRO A 125 -12.42 -11.26 43.49
N VAL A 126 -13.23 -10.19 43.53
CA VAL A 126 -14.09 -9.85 44.66
C VAL A 126 -15.35 -10.71 44.59
N HIS A 127 -15.73 -11.30 45.72
CA HIS A 127 -16.88 -12.19 45.84
C HIS A 127 -18.11 -11.48 46.40
N GLU A 128 -17.93 -10.60 47.37
CA GLU A 128 -19.02 -9.88 48.02
C GLU A 128 -18.52 -8.59 48.66
N LEU A 129 -19.31 -7.52 48.56
CA LEU A 129 -19.24 -6.34 49.41
C LEU A 129 -20.44 -6.38 50.35
N GLY A 130 -20.22 -6.23 51.65
CA GLY A 130 -21.25 -6.41 52.66
C GLY A 130 -21.04 -5.56 53.91
N VAL A 131 -22.00 -5.67 54.82
CA VAL A 131 -21.99 -5.01 56.12
C VAL A 131 -22.22 -6.06 57.20
N ASP A 132 -21.40 -6.06 58.24
CA ASP A 132 -21.55 -7.00 59.35
C ASP A 132 -22.69 -6.60 60.30
N ALA A 133 -23.01 -7.46 61.28
CA ALA A 133 -24.05 -7.19 62.28
C ALA A 133 -23.80 -5.93 63.14
N SER A 134 -22.56 -5.43 63.17
CA SER A 134 -22.17 -4.22 63.89
C SER A 134 -22.19 -2.96 63.01
N GLY A 135 -22.57 -3.09 61.73
CA GLY A 135 -22.62 -1.96 60.78
C GLY A 135 -21.28 -1.63 60.11
N ASN A 136 -20.28 -2.51 60.24
CA ASN A 136 -18.96 -2.30 59.64
C ASN A 136 -18.94 -2.86 58.22
N VAL A 137 -18.36 -2.10 57.29
CA VAL A 137 -18.22 -2.52 55.88
C VAL A 137 -17.06 -3.50 55.76
N PHE A 138 -17.28 -4.56 54.98
CA PHE A 138 -16.24 -5.51 54.58
C PHE A 138 -16.46 -5.92 53.13
N TYR A 139 -15.41 -6.42 52.49
CA TYR A 139 -15.59 -7.21 51.27
C TYR A 139 -14.73 -8.46 51.30
N THR A 140 -15.19 -9.50 50.61
CA THR A 140 -14.48 -10.78 50.49
C THR A 140 -13.96 -10.97 49.09
N MET A 141 -12.83 -11.65 48.98
CA MET A 141 -12.14 -11.95 47.72
C MET A 141 -11.51 -13.34 47.78
N LYS A 142 -11.00 -13.83 46.64
CA LYS A 142 -10.29 -15.11 46.58
C LYS A 142 -9.18 -15.15 47.64
N PHE A 143 -9.18 -16.19 48.48
CA PHE A 143 -8.04 -16.48 49.34
C PHE A 143 -6.96 -17.16 48.50
N VAL A 144 -5.85 -16.47 48.29
CA VAL A 144 -4.74 -16.98 47.48
C VAL A 144 -3.69 -17.57 48.40
N LYS A 145 -3.38 -18.85 48.21
CA LYS A 145 -2.30 -19.55 48.91
C LYS A 145 -1.04 -19.39 48.10
N GLY A 146 -0.10 -18.58 48.58
CA GLY A 146 1.07 -18.21 47.82
C GLY A 146 1.99 -17.26 48.56
N VAL A 147 2.93 -16.71 47.81
CA VAL A 147 3.89 -15.69 48.29
C VAL A 147 3.76 -14.44 47.42
N THR A 148 4.17 -13.30 47.94
CA THR A 148 4.24 -12.06 47.15
C THR A 148 5.48 -12.06 46.27
N LEU A 149 5.46 -11.29 45.18
CA LEU A 149 6.66 -11.08 44.35
C LEU A 149 7.79 -10.46 45.19
N ASP A 150 7.43 -9.57 46.12
CA ASP A 150 8.35 -8.97 47.09
C ASP A 150 9.12 -10.03 47.91
N SER A 151 8.41 -11.01 48.49
CA SER A 151 9.04 -12.11 49.23
C SER A 151 9.90 -13.02 48.35
N ILE A 152 9.56 -13.18 47.07
CA ILE A 152 10.40 -13.92 46.11
C ILE A 152 11.70 -13.14 45.85
N ILE A 153 11.62 -11.85 45.56
CA ILE A 153 12.78 -10.98 45.32
C ILE A 153 13.69 -10.98 46.55
N ASP A 154 13.13 -10.80 47.75
CA ASP A 154 13.87 -10.87 49.01
C ASP A 154 14.50 -12.25 49.24
N GLY A 155 13.80 -13.33 48.92
CA GLY A 155 14.32 -14.69 49.01
C GLY A 155 15.53 -14.92 48.10
N ILE A 156 15.49 -14.39 46.88
CA ILE A 156 16.61 -14.44 45.93
C ILE A 156 17.76 -13.58 46.43
N ARG A 157 17.48 -12.35 46.90
CA ARG A 157 18.46 -11.42 47.47
C ARG A 157 19.22 -12.04 48.65
N ASN A 158 18.50 -12.76 49.51
CA ASN A 158 19.06 -13.47 50.67
C ASN A 158 19.69 -14.82 50.31
N GLY A 159 19.65 -15.23 49.05
CA GLY A 159 20.34 -16.43 48.58
C GLY A 159 19.65 -17.75 48.90
N VAL A 160 18.33 -17.76 49.14
CA VAL A 160 17.55 -18.96 49.48
C VAL A 160 17.50 -19.94 48.29
N PRO A 161 18.13 -21.13 48.37
CA PRO A 161 18.32 -22.00 47.21
C PRO A 161 17.01 -22.44 46.52
N ASP A 162 15.99 -22.80 47.30
CA ASP A 162 14.70 -23.27 46.79
C ASP A 162 13.97 -22.19 45.97
N ILE A 163 14.05 -20.94 46.42
CA ILE A 163 13.43 -19.80 45.73
C ILE A 163 14.17 -19.51 44.41
N ILE A 164 15.50 -19.50 44.43
CA ILE A 164 16.32 -19.24 43.23
C ILE A 164 16.08 -20.32 42.16
N SER A 165 16.03 -21.59 42.57
CA SER A 165 15.75 -22.69 41.64
C SER A 165 14.34 -22.62 41.05
N LYS A 166 13.37 -22.16 41.84
CA LYS A 166 11.96 -22.07 41.41
C LYS A 166 11.70 -20.85 40.53
N TYR A 167 12.44 -19.77 40.73
CA TYR A 167 12.23 -18.49 40.05
C TYR A 167 13.48 -17.97 39.33
N PRO A 168 13.98 -18.70 38.31
CA PRO A 168 14.98 -18.13 37.40
C PRO A 168 14.40 -16.97 36.59
N LEU A 169 15.26 -16.15 35.98
CA LEU A 169 14.87 -14.97 35.19
C LEU A 169 13.68 -15.24 34.25
N ASN A 170 13.71 -16.33 33.48
CA ASN A 170 12.64 -16.63 32.53
C ASN A 170 11.27 -16.84 33.21
N SER A 171 11.26 -17.44 34.40
CA SER A 171 10.03 -17.59 35.20
C SER A 171 9.55 -16.25 35.74
N LEU A 172 10.46 -15.38 36.20
CA LEU A 172 10.13 -14.03 36.65
C LEU A 172 9.61 -13.15 35.51
N LEU A 173 10.18 -13.25 34.30
CA LEU A 173 9.67 -12.56 33.11
C LEU A 173 8.28 -13.07 32.70
N THR A 174 8.02 -14.37 32.84
CA THR A 174 6.69 -14.94 32.61
C THR A 174 5.67 -14.41 33.63
N ILE A 175 6.06 -14.29 34.90
CA ILE A 175 5.24 -13.65 35.94
C ILE A 175 5.00 -12.18 35.59
N PHE A 176 6.05 -11.46 35.18
CA PHE A 176 5.97 -10.06 34.76
C PHE A 176 5.00 -9.86 33.59
N LEU A 177 5.04 -10.71 32.56
CA LEU A 177 4.10 -10.65 31.44
C LEU A 177 2.65 -10.86 31.88
N LYS A 178 2.39 -11.77 32.84
CA LYS A 178 1.03 -11.95 33.42
C LYS A 178 0.55 -10.72 34.20
N ILE A 179 1.46 -10.00 34.87
CA ILE A 179 1.14 -8.71 35.51
C ILE A 179 0.78 -7.70 34.42
N CYS A 180 1.57 -7.63 33.34
CA CYS A 180 1.28 -6.76 32.21
C CYS A 180 -0.08 -7.07 31.56
N ASP A 181 -0.48 -8.34 31.43
CA ASP A 181 -1.81 -8.71 30.92
C ASP A 181 -2.94 -8.12 31.79
N ALA A 182 -2.81 -8.25 33.12
CA ALA A 182 -3.77 -7.69 34.06
C ALA A 182 -3.86 -6.15 33.97
N MET A 183 -2.71 -5.48 33.87
CA MET A 183 -2.65 -4.01 33.74
C MET A 183 -3.16 -3.53 32.39
N ALA A 184 -2.82 -4.21 31.30
CA ALA A 184 -3.36 -3.91 29.98
C ALA A 184 -4.88 -4.03 29.97
N PHE A 185 -5.44 -5.06 30.61
CA PHE A 185 -6.88 -5.21 30.78
C PHE A 185 -7.49 -4.05 31.58
N SER A 186 -6.92 -3.67 32.73
CA SER A 186 -7.46 -2.56 33.53
C SER A 186 -7.45 -1.24 32.76
N HIS A 187 -6.41 -0.99 31.96
CA HIS A 187 -6.32 0.21 31.12
C HIS A 187 -7.42 0.25 30.04
N THR A 188 -7.83 -0.89 29.48
CA THR A 188 -8.99 -0.94 28.56
C THR A 188 -10.32 -0.60 29.23
N LYS A 189 -10.42 -0.78 30.55
CA LYS A 189 -11.56 -0.38 31.38
C LYS A 189 -11.44 1.07 31.89
N GLY A 190 -10.37 1.78 31.51
CA GLY A 190 -10.09 3.13 31.97
C GLY A 190 -9.63 3.21 33.43
N VAL A 191 -9.13 2.10 34.01
CA VAL A 191 -8.70 2.02 35.41
C VAL A 191 -7.18 2.00 35.50
N VAL A 192 -6.61 2.96 36.24
CA VAL A 192 -5.18 3.03 36.60
C VAL A 192 -5.00 2.58 38.04
N HIS A 193 -3.99 1.76 38.34
CA HIS A 193 -3.79 1.18 39.68
C HIS A 193 -3.16 2.16 40.69
N ARG A 194 -2.14 2.94 40.30
CA ARG A 194 -1.49 4.01 41.12
C ARG A 194 -0.69 3.58 42.36
N ASP A 195 -0.65 2.30 42.69
CA ASP A 195 0.18 1.73 43.77
C ASP A 195 0.71 0.34 43.39
N LEU A 196 1.11 0.19 42.13
CA LEU A 196 1.63 -1.06 41.63
C LEU A 196 3.05 -1.29 42.18
N LYS A 197 3.26 -2.40 42.89
CA LYS A 197 4.54 -2.76 43.53
C LYS A 197 4.62 -4.28 43.77
N PRO A 198 5.81 -4.85 44.00
CA PRO A 198 5.97 -6.30 44.21
C PRO A 198 5.11 -6.88 45.35
N ALA A 199 4.86 -6.09 46.41
CA ALA A 199 4.02 -6.53 47.53
C ALA A 199 2.54 -6.71 47.16
N ASN A 200 2.08 -6.04 46.09
CA ASN A 200 0.71 -6.12 45.60
C ASN A 200 0.54 -7.20 44.51
N ILE A 201 1.60 -7.98 44.22
CA ILE A 201 1.55 -9.10 43.29
C ILE A 201 1.65 -10.40 44.07
N MET A 202 0.64 -11.27 43.95
CA MET A 202 0.64 -12.58 44.59
C MET A 202 0.84 -13.70 43.58
N ILE A 203 1.76 -14.62 43.88
CA ILE A 203 2.04 -15.81 43.10
C ILE A 203 1.51 -17.01 43.88
N GLY A 204 0.45 -17.63 43.37
CA GLY A 204 -0.15 -18.81 43.98
C GLY A 204 0.65 -20.10 43.74
N GLU A 205 0.37 -21.13 44.52
CA GLU A 205 1.05 -22.43 44.49
C GLU A 205 1.05 -23.10 43.10
N PHE A 206 0.02 -22.85 42.30
CA PHE A 206 -0.17 -23.45 40.96
C PHE A 206 0.21 -22.51 39.81
N GLY A 207 0.99 -21.45 40.08
CA GLY A 207 1.52 -20.55 39.04
C GLY A 207 0.55 -19.47 38.56
N GLU A 208 -0.57 -19.29 39.26
CA GLU A 208 -1.45 -18.12 39.15
C GLU A 208 -0.72 -16.86 39.63
N VAL A 209 -0.94 -15.75 38.95
CA VAL A 209 -0.33 -14.44 39.26
C VAL A 209 -1.46 -13.45 39.36
N LEU A 210 -1.63 -12.83 40.52
CA LEU A 210 -2.78 -11.96 40.82
C LEU A 210 -2.30 -10.60 41.29
N VAL A 211 -2.79 -9.55 40.62
CA VAL A 211 -2.67 -8.17 41.06
C VAL A 211 -3.73 -7.89 42.12
N MET A 212 -3.27 -7.44 43.28
CA MET A 212 -4.04 -7.19 44.50
C MET A 212 -4.06 -5.69 44.81
N ASP A 213 -4.98 -5.28 45.71
CA ASP A 213 -4.97 -3.96 46.38
C ASP A 213 -5.12 -2.75 45.45
N TRP A 214 -6.32 -2.58 44.89
CA TRP A 214 -6.68 -1.47 43.99
C TRP A 214 -7.12 -0.20 44.75
N GLY A 215 -6.78 -0.07 46.04
CA GLY A 215 -7.31 0.96 46.93
C GLY A 215 -6.97 2.41 46.58
N LEU A 216 -6.06 2.62 45.62
CA LEU A 216 -5.73 3.94 45.06
C LEU A 216 -6.15 4.10 43.59
N GLY A 217 -6.84 3.11 43.03
CA GLY A 217 -7.20 3.09 41.62
C GLY A 217 -8.11 4.25 41.23
N LYS A 218 -7.88 4.84 40.05
CA LYS A 218 -8.71 5.93 39.50
C LYS A 218 -9.33 5.50 38.17
N VAL A 219 -10.62 5.75 38.00
CA VAL A 219 -11.32 5.63 36.70
C VAL A 219 -11.11 6.94 35.93
N ILE A 220 -10.39 6.87 34.81
CA ILE A 220 -10.14 8.02 33.93
C ILE A 220 -11.44 8.36 33.19
N GLY A 221 -11.81 9.66 33.16
CA GLY A 221 -12.92 10.17 32.34
C GLY A 221 -14.20 10.53 33.11
N ARG A 222 -14.27 10.28 34.42
CA ARG A 222 -15.33 10.87 35.27
C ARG A 222 -14.93 12.32 35.55
N LYS A 223 -15.61 13.30 34.95
CA LYS A 223 -15.46 14.71 35.31
C LYS A 223 -15.57 14.80 36.83
N GLU A 224 -14.53 15.33 37.47
CA GLU A 224 -14.63 15.77 38.85
C GLU A 224 -15.83 16.73 38.88
N LYS A 225 -16.85 16.40 39.67
CA LYS A 225 -17.85 17.40 40.02
C LYS A 225 -17.07 18.43 40.80
N ASP A 226 -16.94 19.61 40.21
CA ASP A 226 -16.37 20.77 40.84
C ASP A 226 -16.96 20.90 42.25
N ASP A 227 -16.10 20.92 43.28
CA ASP A 227 -16.45 21.47 44.58
C ASP A 227 -16.62 22.99 44.40
N VAL A 228 -17.78 23.38 43.86
CA VAL A 228 -18.29 24.73 43.95
C VAL A 228 -19.17 24.80 45.19
N SER A 229 -18.66 25.44 46.23
CA SER A 229 -19.48 26.23 47.13
C SER A 229 -19.04 27.68 46.98
N GLU A 230 -19.87 28.47 46.32
CA GLU A 230 -19.80 29.93 46.21
C GLU A 230 -19.85 30.56 47.61
N ASP A 231 -19.12 31.67 47.80
CA ASP A 231 -19.63 32.74 48.65
C ASP A 231 -19.55 34.07 47.92
N ALA A 232 -20.75 34.62 47.69
CA ALA A 232 -21.00 35.89 47.05
C ALA A 232 -20.76 37.04 48.03
N THR A 233 -19.59 37.67 47.98
CA THR A 233 -19.45 39.11 48.28
C THR A 233 -18.34 39.70 47.41
N GLY A 234 -18.72 40.68 46.59
CA GLY A 234 -17.78 41.37 45.72
C GLY A 234 -16.79 42.20 46.52
N SER A 235 -15.52 41.83 46.42
CA SER A 235 -14.40 42.79 46.45
C SER A 235 -13.20 42.19 45.74
N ARG A 236 -13.00 42.60 44.47
CA ARG A 236 -11.74 42.37 43.76
C ARG A 236 -10.68 43.27 44.40
N THR A 237 -9.94 42.72 45.35
CA THR A 237 -8.65 43.29 45.73
C THR A 237 -7.57 42.53 44.98
N ILE A 238 -7.03 43.18 43.95
CA ILE A 238 -5.81 42.76 43.27
C ILE A 238 -4.70 42.83 44.32
N VAL A 239 -4.23 41.67 44.80
CA VAL A 239 -2.92 41.57 45.43
C VAL A 239 -1.98 41.05 44.36
N GLU A 240 -1.31 41.99 43.70
CA GLU A 240 -0.05 41.72 43.04
C GLU A 240 0.92 41.19 44.10
N SER A 241 1.36 39.94 43.93
CA SER A 241 2.62 39.49 44.49
C SER A 241 3.41 38.76 43.41
N SER A 242 4.27 39.55 42.78
CA SER A 242 5.68 39.21 42.54
C SER A 242 5.96 37.94 41.74
N ARG A 243 6.34 38.15 40.47
CA ARG A 243 7.29 37.29 39.77
C ARG A 243 8.56 37.18 40.59
N SER A 244 8.81 36.00 41.14
CA SER A 244 10.13 35.56 41.61
C SER A 244 10.29 34.08 41.29
N ASP A 245 11.49 33.73 40.84
CA ASP A 245 11.97 32.41 40.43
C ASP A 245 11.27 31.22 41.09
N GLY A 246 10.73 30.33 40.27
CA GLY A 246 9.97 29.15 40.69
C GLY A 246 10.84 28.02 41.21
N THR A 247 11.44 28.20 42.40
CA THR A 247 11.72 27.08 43.29
C THR A 247 10.39 26.66 43.93
N ALA A 248 9.76 25.64 43.36
CA ALA A 248 8.58 25.04 43.97
C ALA A 248 8.94 24.50 45.36
N SER A 249 8.44 25.15 46.41
CA SER A 249 8.60 24.71 47.77
C SER A 249 7.90 23.36 47.95
N VAL A 250 8.68 22.38 48.41
CA VAL A 250 8.28 20.98 48.69
C VAL A 250 7.14 20.88 49.71
N GLU A 251 6.81 21.97 50.41
CA GLU A 251 5.70 22.04 51.36
C GLU A 251 4.31 22.00 50.72
N GLY A 252 4.17 22.39 49.44
CA GLY A 252 2.87 22.36 48.73
C GLY A 252 2.37 20.96 48.36
N ALA A 253 3.23 19.94 48.42
CA ALA A 253 2.85 18.54 48.22
C ALA A 253 2.23 17.89 49.48
N MET A 254 2.21 18.61 50.62
CA MET A 254 1.93 18.05 51.95
C MET A 254 0.47 18.21 52.43
N THR A 255 -0.41 18.84 51.67
CA THR A 255 -1.83 19.02 52.05
C THR A 255 -2.77 18.12 51.27
N MET A 256 -2.78 16.84 51.61
CA MET A 256 -3.92 15.91 51.49
C MET A 256 -3.67 14.76 52.48
N GLU A 257 -4.30 14.87 53.65
CA GLU A 257 -4.44 13.89 54.74
C GLU A 257 -3.59 12.59 54.67
N GLY A 258 -2.47 12.61 55.39
CA GLY A 258 -2.26 11.67 56.50
C GLY A 258 -1.88 10.21 56.18
N LYS A 259 -0.58 10.00 55.94
CA LYS A 259 0.22 8.77 56.15
C LYS A 259 -0.17 7.50 55.34
N ALA A 260 0.80 7.14 54.48
CA ALA A 260 0.94 5.92 53.68
C ALA A 260 0.31 5.95 52.27
N MET A 261 0.72 6.91 51.43
CA MET A 261 0.65 6.76 49.98
C MET A 261 1.85 5.93 49.50
N GLY A 262 1.65 4.62 49.37
CA GLY A 262 2.57 3.71 48.67
C GLY A 262 3.97 3.52 49.29
N THR A 263 4.72 2.58 48.72
CA THR A 263 6.17 2.53 48.94
C THR A 263 6.78 3.50 47.92
N PRO A 264 7.33 4.67 48.34
CA PRO A 264 7.67 5.77 47.44
C PRO A 264 8.71 5.40 46.36
N VAL A 265 9.40 4.28 46.53
CA VAL A 265 10.45 3.78 45.64
C VAL A 265 9.95 3.27 44.27
N TYR A 266 8.64 3.00 44.12
CA TYR A 266 8.01 2.64 42.84
C TYR A 266 7.14 3.77 42.27
N MET A 267 7.11 4.93 42.93
CA MET A 267 6.22 6.03 42.60
C MET A 267 6.68 6.76 41.32
N PRO A 268 5.78 7.03 40.35
CA PRO A 268 6.13 7.80 39.17
C PRO A 268 6.30 9.30 39.49
N PRO A 269 7.12 10.05 38.72
CA PRO A 269 7.39 11.46 38.97
C PRO A 269 6.15 12.33 39.10
N GLU A 270 5.16 12.18 38.21
CA GLU A 270 3.90 12.92 38.27
C GLU A 270 3.12 12.75 39.59
N GLN A 271 3.22 11.57 40.21
CA GLN A 271 2.59 11.27 41.48
C GLN A 271 3.42 11.86 42.63
N ALA A 272 4.76 11.83 42.52
CA ALA A 272 5.66 12.48 43.47
C ALA A 272 5.50 14.01 43.48
N TYR A 273 5.19 14.62 42.33
CA TYR A 273 4.86 16.05 42.24
C TYR A 273 3.45 16.41 42.74
N GLY A 274 2.61 15.44 43.08
CA GLY A 274 1.21 15.67 43.44
C GLY A 274 0.32 16.12 42.28
N LYS A 275 0.74 15.91 41.03
CA LYS A 275 0.00 16.32 39.83
C LYS A 275 -1.06 15.28 39.45
N VAL A 276 -2.11 15.18 40.27
CA VAL A 276 -3.15 14.16 40.15
C VAL A 276 -3.85 14.16 38.77
N SER A 277 -3.99 15.33 38.14
CA SER A 277 -4.60 15.48 36.81
C SER A 277 -3.75 14.92 35.66
N GLU A 278 -2.43 14.80 35.86
CA GLU A 278 -1.54 14.24 34.84
C GLU A 278 -1.44 12.70 34.94
N ILE A 279 -1.87 12.07 36.03
CA ILE A 279 -1.77 10.62 36.24
C ILE A 279 -2.67 9.88 35.24
N ASP A 280 -2.05 8.99 34.46
CA ASP A 280 -2.71 8.16 33.46
C ASP A 280 -2.12 6.74 33.44
N HIS A 281 -2.47 5.92 32.45
CA HIS A 281 -1.97 4.55 32.33
C HIS A 281 -0.43 4.47 32.22
N ARG A 282 0.25 5.53 31.77
CA ARG A 282 1.72 5.59 31.67
C ARG A 282 2.38 5.74 33.05
N SER A 283 1.62 6.13 34.07
CA SER A 283 2.06 6.08 35.47
C SER A 283 2.21 4.64 35.96
N ASP A 284 1.30 3.74 35.57
CA ASP A 284 1.44 2.30 35.87
C ASP A 284 2.58 1.66 35.08
N ILE A 285 2.84 2.12 33.84
CA ILE A 285 3.99 1.65 33.03
C ILE A 285 5.32 1.97 33.71
N TYR A 286 5.44 3.13 34.36
CA TYR A 286 6.61 3.46 35.16
C TYR A 286 6.78 2.49 36.33
N ALA A 287 5.69 2.19 37.05
CA ALA A 287 5.73 1.22 38.16
C ALA A 287 6.08 -0.20 37.67
N LEU A 288 5.59 -0.62 36.51
CA LEU A 288 6.03 -1.85 35.84
C LEU A 288 7.53 -1.82 35.51
N GLY A 289 8.04 -0.70 35.01
CA GLY A 289 9.47 -0.48 34.81
C GLY A 289 10.29 -0.63 36.11
N ALA A 290 9.77 -0.09 37.21
CA ALA A 290 10.39 -0.20 38.54
C ALA A 290 10.37 -1.64 39.07
N ILE A 291 9.29 -2.40 38.84
CA ILE A 291 9.22 -3.84 39.17
C ILE A 291 10.21 -4.64 38.33
N LEU A 292 10.32 -4.35 37.03
CA LEU A 292 11.29 -5.01 36.16
C LEU A 292 12.72 -4.70 36.61
N TYR A 293 12.99 -3.44 36.96
CA TYR A 293 14.27 -3.04 37.54
C TYR A 293 14.60 -3.88 38.78
N ASP A 294 13.67 -3.98 39.72
CA ASP A 294 13.84 -4.74 40.96
C ASP A 294 14.03 -6.25 40.71
N ILE A 295 13.34 -6.82 39.71
CA ILE A 295 13.60 -8.20 39.27
C ILE A 295 15.04 -8.36 38.76
N LEU A 296 15.59 -7.37 38.04
CA LEU A 296 16.93 -7.46 37.45
C LEU A 296 18.04 -7.23 38.48
N THR A 297 17.85 -6.31 39.41
CA THR A 297 18.89 -5.86 40.35
C THR A 297 18.67 -6.38 41.77
N LEU A 298 17.51 -6.97 42.07
CA LEU A 298 17.06 -7.28 43.43
C LEU A 298 17.04 -6.03 44.32
N SER A 299 16.84 -4.84 43.76
CA SER A 299 16.71 -3.58 44.49
C SER A 299 15.81 -2.62 43.72
N PRO A 300 14.98 -1.81 44.38
CA PRO A 300 14.16 -0.82 43.68
C PRO A 300 15.04 0.24 42.98
N PRO A 301 14.54 0.91 41.92
CA PRO A 301 15.31 1.85 41.12
C PRO A 301 15.76 3.11 41.88
N VAL A 302 15.02 3.49 42.92
CA VAL A 302 15.35 4.64 43.77
C VAL A 302 15.40 4.20 45.23
N GLY A 303 16.55 4.38 45.86
CA GLY A 303 16.75 4.20 47.30
C GLY A 303 16.96 5.53 48.02
N GLY A 304 16.68 5.56 49.32
CA GLY A 304 16.93 6.72 50.17
C GLY A 304 16.65 6.45 51.64
N ASP A 305 17.20 7.29 52.51
CA ASP A 305 17.11 7.13 53.96
C ASP A 305 15.74 7.56 54.52
N ASN A 306 15.05 8.43 53.80
CA ASN A 306 13.72 8.93 54.16
C ASN A 306 12.86 9.22 52.92
N VAL A 307 11.56 9.38 53.15
CA VAL A 307 10.56 9.58 52.08
C VAL A 307 10.87 10.81 51.22
N ASN A 308 11.29 11.92 51.83
CA ASN A 308 11.57 13.16 51.09
C ASN A 308 12.78 13.02 50.17
N ASP A 309 13.82 12.32 50.61
CA ASP A 309 14.99 11.99 49.77
C ASP A 309 14.59 11.13 48.56
N ILE A 310 13.75 10.11 48.80
CA ILE A 310 13.24 9.25 47.71
C ILE A 310 12.42 10.06 46.71
N LEU A 311 11.47 10.87 47.18
CA LEU A 311 10.64 11.72 46.31
C LEU A 311 11.49 12.69 45.49
N MET A 312 12.50 13.30 46.11
CA MET A 312 13.40 14.23 45.43
C MET A 312 14.21 13.53 44.32
N LYS A 313 14.69 12.30 44.57
CA LYS A 313 15.42 11.49 43.57
C LYS A 313 14.53 11.05 42.41
N VAL A 314 13.29 10.63 42.70
CA VAL A 314 12.27 10.31 41.68
C VAL A 314 12.02 11.53 40.79
N VAL A 315 11.82 12.70 41.40
CA VAL A 315 11.61 13.98 40.73
C VAL A 315 12.80 14.40 39.86
N GLN A 316 14.03 14.15 40.32
CA GLN A 316 15.24 14.45 39.55
C GLN A 316 15.45 13.50 38.36
N GLY A 317 14.75 12.36 38.31
CA GLY A 317 14.85 11.40 37.21
C GLY A 317 16.22 10.72 37.09
N ARG A 318 17.04 10.75 38.15
CA ARG A 318 18.39 10.18 38.17
C ARG A 318 18.34 8.75 38.68
N ILE A 319 18.09 7.82 37.77
CA ILE A 319 18.09 6.38 38.04
C ILE A 319 19.31 5.76 37.36
N GLU A 320 20.16 5.08 38.12
CA GLU A 320 21.27 4.30 37.56
C GLU A 320 20.72 3.13 36.74
N THR A 321 21.28 2.85 35.56
CA THR A 321 20.82 1.71 34.76
C THR A 321 21.09 0.39 35.51
N PRO A 322 20.25 -0.65 35.36
CA PRO A 322 20.47 -1.95 35.99
C PRO A 322 21.89 -2.52 35.78
N THR A 323 22.46 -2.36 34.59
CA THR A 323 23.84 -2.77 34.25
C THR A 323 24.90 -1.99 35.03
N LEU A 324 24.73 -0.68 35.20
CA LEU A 324 25.66 0.14 35.99
C LEU A 324 25.51 -0.17 37.48
N PHE A 325 24.28 -0.31 37.96
CA PHE A 325 23.97 -0.61 39.35
C PHE A 325 24.59 -1.93 39.79
N GLU A 326 24.48 -2.98 38.96
CA GLU A 326 25.15 -4.27 39.17
C GLU A 326 26.66 -4.11 39.36
N HIS A 327 27.33 -3.41 38.42
CA HIS A 327 28.78 -3.20 38.46
C HIS A 327 29.22 -2.42 39.70
N SER A 328 28.48 -1.36 40.06
CA SER A 328 28.79 -0.51 41.20
C SER A 328 28.63 -1.24 42.53
N HIS A 329 27.63 -2.12 42.66
CA HIS A 329 27.26 -2.78 43.92
C HIS A 329 27.74 -4.23 44.06
N LYS A 330 28.40 -4.80 43.03
CA LYS A 330 28.95 -6.17 43.02
C LYS A 330 27.93 -7.23 43.44
N LEU A 331 26.73 -7.14 42.88
CA LEU A 331 25.59 -7.98 43.24
C LEU A 331 25.80 -9.44 42.83
N LYS A 332 25.28 -10.37 43.63
CA LYS A 332 25.27 -11.81 43.29
C LYS A 332 23.91 -12.19 42.71
N LEU A 333 23.73 -11.96 41.41
CA LEU A 333 22.45 -12.15 40.71
C LEU A 333 22.26 -13.60 40.25
N ARG A 334 22.11 -14.51 41.22
CA ARG A 334 22.09 -15.98 40.98
C ARG A 334 20.90 -16.45 40.14
N HIS A 335 19.83 -15.67 40.04
CA HIS A 335 18.65 -15.96 39.23
C HIS A 335 18.82 -15.57 37.76
N LEU A 336 19.86 -14.79 37.42
CA LEU A 336 20.14 -14.36 36.06
C LEU A 336 21.09 -15.32 35.33
N PRO A 337 20.92 -15.50 34.01
CA PRO A 337 21.84 -16.29 33.21
C PRO A 337 23.24 -15.65 33.20
N GLY A 338 24.24 -16.41 33.64
CA GLY A 338 25.62 -15.91 33.75
C GLY A 338 25.85 -14.93 34.90
N GLY A 339 24.85 -14.68 35.76
CA GLY A 339 25.00 -13.79 36.91
C GLY A 339 25.03 -12.29 36.59
N HIS A 340 24.68 -11.91 35.36
CA HIS A 340 24.78 -10.54 34.86
C HIS A 340 23.45 -10.03 34.32
N VAL A 341 23.20 -8.72 34.46
CA VAL A 341 22.01 -8.06 33.93
C VAL A 341 22.08 -7.98 32.41
N PRO A 342 21.09 -8.53 31.67
CA PRO A 342 21.04 -8.40 30.23
C PRO A 342 20.85 -6.94 29.81
N ALA A 343 21.75 -6.43 28.95
CA ALA A 343 21.68 -5.06 28.44
C ALA A 343 20.31 -4.73 27.81
N ALA A 344 19.70 -5.70 27.12
CA ALA A 344 18.38 -5.57 26.54
C ALA A 344 17.31 -5.21 27.57
N LEU A 345 17.21 -6.01 28.63
CA LEU A 345 16.22 -5.80 29.69
C LEU A 345 16.52 -4.55 30.51
N SER A 346 17.80 -4.21 30.68
CA SER A 346 18.21 -2.93 31.26
C SER A 346 17.64 -1.76 30.46
N SER A 347 17.78 -1.76 29.14
CA SER A 347 17.22 -0.70 28.28
C SER A 347 15.69 -0.65 28.35
N VAL A 348 15.02 -1.80 28.36
CA VAL A 348 13.56 -1.89 28.50
C VAL A 348 13.09 -1.28 29.83
N ALA A 349 13.74 -1.64 30.95
CA ALA A 349 13.43 -1.08 32.26
C ALA A 349 13.62 0.45 32.27
N MET A 350 14.73 0.94 31.70
CA MET A 350 15.02 2.38 31.68
C MET A 350 14.07 3.18 30.78
N LYS A 351 13.62 2.60 29.66
CA LYS A 351 12.59 3.24 28.81
C LYS A 351 11.25 3.36 29.55
N ALA A 352 10.84 2.32 30.28
CA ALA A 352 9.63 2.38 31.11
C ALA A 352 9.77 3.39 32.27
N LEU A 353 10.97 3.53 32.84
CA LEU A 353 11.32 4.45 33.92
C LEU A 353 11.62 5.89 33.47
N SER A 354 11.39 6.24 32.19
CA SER A 354 11.67 7.60 31.71
C SER A 354 10.91 8.65 32.54
N PRO A 355 11.54 9.75 32.98
CA PRO A 355 10.83 10.79 33.72
C PRO A 355 9.71 11.42 32.90
N ASP A 356 9.94 11.66 31.60
CA ASP A 356 8.92 12.12 30.66
C ASP A 356 8.03 10.96 30.21
N LYS A 357 6.72 11.11 30.38
CA LYS A 357 5.71 10.10 29.99
C LYS A 357 5.65 9.86 28.49
N ASN A 358 6.04 10.84 27.68
CA ASN A 358 6.03 10.71 26.22
C ASN A 358 7.17 9.81 25.72
N ASP A 359 8.25 9.71 26.48
CA ASP A 359 9.39 8.83 26.16
C ASP A 359 9.17 7.39 26.67
N ARG A 360 8.22 7.19 27.59
CA ARG A 360 7.82 5.86 28.06
C ARG A 360 7.11 5.08 26.96
N TYR A 361 6.89 3.79 27.20
CA TYR A 361 5.94 3.03 26.39
C TYR A 361 4.54 3.67 26.49
N GLN A 362 3.88 3.84 25.33
CA GLN A 362 2.55 4.47 25.29
C GLN A 362 1.44 3.48 25.65
N SER A 363 1.74 2.18 25.64
CA SER A 363 0.85 1.11 26.11
C SER A 363 1.62 -0.01 26.80
N VAL A 364 0.97 -0.72 27.73
CA VAL A 364 1.54 -1.91 28.38
C VAL A 364 1.86 -2.99 27.34
N LYS A 365 1.07 -3.09 26.27
CA LYS A 365 1.32 -4.03 25.15
C LYS A 365 2.66 -3.78 24.45
N ASP A 366 3.07 -2.52 24.31
CA ASP A 366 4.36 -2.21 23.69
C ASP A 366 5.54 -2.58 24.58
N LEU A 367 5.38 -2.46 25.91
CA LEU A 367 6.34 -2.99 26.88
C LEU A 367 6.41 -4.53 26.81
N GLN A 368 5.25 -5.22 26.72
CA GLN A 368 5.21 -6.68 26.59
C GLN A 368 5.96 -7.18 25.35
N LYS A 369 5.76 -6.53 24.19
CA LYS A 369 6.46 -6.89 22.95
C LYS A 369 7.98 -6.90 23.11
N ASP A 370 8.56 -5.95 23.86
CA ASP A 370 10.01 -5.91 24.08
C ASP A 370 10.50 -7.02 25.03
N ILE A 371 9.70 -7.39 26.03
CA ILE A 371 10.00 -8.54 26.91
C ILE A 371 9.90 -9.85 26.13
N GLU A 372 8.87 -10.01 25.31
CA GLU A 372 8.68 -11.18 24.44
C GLU A 372 9.79 -11.26 23.38
N ALA A 373 10.19 -10.14 22.78
CA ALA A 373 11.32 -10.06 21.87
C ALA A 373 12.60 -10.57 22.53
N TYR A 374 12.87 -10.13 23.77
CA TYR A 374 14.00 -10.63 24.55
C TYR A 374 13.92 -12.13 24.81
N GLN A 375 12.77 -12.64 25.30
CA GLN A 375 12.59 -14.08 25.55
C GLN A 375 12.69 -14.92 24.26
N GLY A 376 12.29 -14.35 23.12
CA GLY A 376 12.47 -14.94 21.78
C GLY A 376 13.90 -14.89 21.25
N GLY A 377 14.79 -14.09 21.85
CA GLY A 377 16.17 -13.88 21.42
C GLY A 377 16.33 -12.84 20.31
N PHE A 378 15.38 -11.92 20.17
CA PHE A 378 15.42 -10.79 19.25
C PHE A 378 15.90 -9.52 19.96
N ALA A 379 16.36 -8.52 19.18
CA ALA A 379 16.70 -7.22 19.75
C ALA A 379 15.42 -6.47 20.17
N THR A 380 15.49 -5.78 21.30
CA THR A 380 14.36 -4.99 21.80
C THR A 380 14.34 -3.61 21.15
N SER A 381 13.16 -2.98 21.06
CA SER A 381 13.04 -1.60 20.55
C SER A 381 13.79 -0.61 21.44
N ALA A 382 13.89 -0.90 22.74
CA ALA A 382 14.56 -0.07 23.73
C ALA A 382 16.10 -0.04 23.58
N GLU A 383 16.73 -1.07 23.02
CA GLU A 383 18.18 -1.10 22.84
C GLU A 383 18.69 -0.12 21.77
N GLY A 384 17.81 0.45 20.94
CA GLY A 384 18.23 1.24 19.78
C GLY A 384 19.14 0.44 18.83
N ALA A 385 19.03 -0.89 18.85
CA ALA A 385 19.89 -1.79 18.10
C ALA A 385 19.70 -1.56 16.59
N GLY A 386 20.73 -1.06 15.92
CA GLY A 386 20.73 -0.90 14.47
C GLY A 386 20.52 -2.23 13.75
N LEU A 387 20.07 -2.15 12.49
CA LEU A 387 19.79 -3.30 11.59
C LEU A 387 20.87 -4.39 11.64
N PHE A 388 22.14 -4.02 11.79
CA PHE A 388 23.27 -4.93 11.88
C PHE A 388 23.24 -5.86 13.11
N ARG A 389 22.92 -5.34 14.30
CA ARG A 389 22.86 -6.15 15.52
C ARG A 389 21.69 -7.15 15.46
N GLN A 390 20.56 -6.72 14.87
CA GLN A 390 19.41 -7.58 14.62
C GLN A 390 19.75 -8.72 13.66
N LEU A 391 20.41 -8.41 12.55
CA LEU A 391 20.88 -9.40 11.58
C LEU A 391 21.90 -10.37 12.18
N TRP A 392 22.77 -9.90 13.06
CA TRP A 392 23.78 -10.74 13.73
C TRP A 392 23.15 -11.75 14.71
N LEU A 393 22.20 -11.31 15.55
CA LEU A 393 21.46 -12.21 16.44
C LEU A 393 20.64 -13.24 15.65
N PHE A 394 19.99 -12.80 14.55
CA PHE A 394 19.28 -13.68 13.63
C PHE A 394 20.22 -14.71 12.98
N ALA A 395 21.39 -14.28 12.52
CA ALA A 395 22.38 -15.15 11.89
C ALA A 395 22.99 -16.17 12.86
N GLY A 396 23.21 -15.79 14.11
CA GLY A 396 23.67 -16.70 15.17
C GLY A 396 22.71 -17.86 15.44
N ARG A 397 21.39 -17.62 15.28
CA ARG A 397 20.32 -18.59 15.49
C ARG A 397 20.00 -19.43 14.26
N HIS A 398 20.00 -18.81 13.08
CA HIS A 398 19.60 -19.44 11.82
C HIS A 398 20.78 -19.79 10.91
N LYS A 399 21.83 -20.42 11.46
CA LYS A 399 23.06 -20.75 10.74
C LYS A 399 22.81 -21.49 9.42
N GLY A 400 21.85 -22.43 9.39
CA GLY A 400 21.49 -23.17 8.18
C GLY A 400 20.81 -22.31 7.11
N PHE A 401 19.88 -21.43 7.51
CA PHE A 401 19.21 -20.51 6.59
C PHE A 401 20.18 -19.46 6.02
N VAL A 402 21.07 -18.92 6.86
CA VAL A 402 22.09 -17.96 6.42
C VAL A 402 23.07 -18.62 5.46
N ALA A 403 23.49 -19.86 5.72
CA ALA A 403 24.34 -20.61 4.78
C ALA A 403 23.63 -20.82 3.42
N ALA A 404 22.35 -21.20 3.43
CA ALA A 404 21.57 -21.36 2.21
C ALA A 404 21.39 -20.03 1.44
N ALA A 405 21.06 -18.95 2.14
CA ALA A 405 20.91 -17.61 1.55
C ALA A 405 22.23 -17.09 0.96
N ALA A 406 23.36 -17.29 1.66
CA ALA A 406 24.69 -16.96 1.15
C ALA A 406 25.04 -17.76 -0.11
N SER A 407 24.65 -19.05 -0.15
CA SER A 407 24.85 -19.91 -1.32
C SER A 407 24.06 -19.40 -2.53
N VAL A 408 22.79 -19.01 -2.33
CA VAL A 408 21.95 -18.41 -3.38
C VAL A 408 22.51 -17.07 -3.84
N PHE A 409 22.93 -16.21 -2.91
CA PHE A 409 23.54 -14.92 -3.25
C PHE A 409 24.83 -15.10 -4.06
N LEU A 410 25.68 -16.06 -3.68
CA LEU A 410 26.89 -16.39 -4.42
C LEU A 410 26.55 -16.90 -5.84
N ALA A 411 25.54 -17.76 -5.98
CA ALA A 411 25.09 -18.24 -7.29
C ALA A 411 24.57 -17.09 -8.18
N VAL A 412 23.80 -16.15 -7.60
CA VAL A 412 23.32 -14.96 -8.32
C VAL A 412 24.47 -14.04 -8.70
N ALA A 413 25.43 -13.81 -7.80
CA ALA A 413 26.60 -12.98 -8.08
C ALA A 413 27.46 -13.57 -9.21
N ILE A 414 27.71 -14.88 -9.18
CA ILE A 414 28.39 -15.60 -10.26
C ILE A 414 27.59 -15.47 -11.56
N GLY A 415 26.26 -15.68 -11.52
CA GLY A 415 25.39 -15.50 -12.68
C GLY A 415 25.44 -14.10 -13.28
N LEU A 416 25.49 -13.06 -12.43
CA LEU A 416 25.59 -11.67 -12.85
C LEU A 416 26.94 -11.39 -13.53
N VAL A 417 28.05 -11.90 -12.97
CA VAL A 417 29.38 -11.77 -13.57
C VAL A 417 29.43 -12.44 -14.95
N VAL A 418 28.88 -13.65 -15.06
CA VAL A 418 28.79 -14.37 -16.35
C VAL A 418 27.93 -13.60 -17.36
N ALA A 419 26.77 -13.09 -16.95
CA ALA A 419 25.89 -12.31 -17.83
C ALA A 419 26.55 -11.00 -18.31
N LEU A 420 27.27 -10.30 -17.43
CA LEU A 420 28.03 -9.10 -17.79
C LEU A 420 29.17 -9.43 -18.77
N ALA A 421 29.88 -10.55 -18.55
CA ALA A 421 30.93 -11.00 -19.47
C ALA A 421 30.35 -11.34 -20.86
N GLN A 422 29.22 -12.06 -20.92
CA GLN A 422 28.52 -12.38 -22.17
C GLN A 422 28.05 -11.11 -22.90
N ARG A 423 27.49 -10.14 -22.17
CA ARG A 423 27.07 -8.84 -22.74
C ARG A 423 28.25 -8.09 -23.35
N ASN A 424 29.39 -8.05 -22.67
CA ASN A 424 30.60 -7.38 -23.17
C ASN A 424 31.16 -8.08 -24.43
N GLN A 425 31.12 -9.41 -24.47
CA GLN A 425 31.48 -10.17 -25.67
C GLN A 425 30.55 -9.87 -26.85
N ALA A 426 29.23 -9.81 -26.62
CA ALA A 426 28.25 -9.49 -27.66
C ALA A 426 28.44 -8.08 -28.23
N LEU A 427 28.69 -7.07 -27.38
CA LEU A 427 28.97 -5.70 -27.82
C LEU A 427 30.25 -5.60 -28.67
N THR A 428 31.27 -6.36 -28.29
CA THR A 428 32.53 -6.43 -29.05
C THR A 428 32.29 -7.07 -30.42
N ALA A 429 31.51 -8.14 -30.48
CA ALA A 429 31.15 -8.79 -31.74
C ALA A 429 30.30 -7.88 -32.64
N GLU A 430 29.36 -7.12 -32.07
CA GLU A 430 28.54 -6.16 -32.81
C GLU A 430 29.40 -5.03 -33.39
N ARG A 431 30.31 -4.45 -32.60
CA ARG A 431 31.25 -3.43 -33.09
C ARG A 431 32.08 -3.93 -34.27
N ASN A 432 32.68 -5.11 -34.13
CA ASN A 432 33.47 -5.72 -35.21
C ASN A 432 32.61 -5.98 -36.46
N ALA A 433 31.34 -6.37 -36.29
CA ALA A 433 30.42 -6.57 -37.40
C ALA A 433 30.01 -5.27 -38.09
N VAL A 434 29.89 -4.16 -37.35
CA VAL A 434 29.63 -2.83 -37.92
C VAL A 434 30.85 -2.34 -38.69
N GLU A 435 32.04 -2.40 -38.11
CA GLU A 435 33.30 -2.02 -38.77
C GLU A 435 33.49 -2.83 -40.07
N ALA A 436 33.27 -4.14 -40.04
CA ALA A 436 33.33 -4.99 -41.24
C ALA A 436 32.27 -4.63 -42.31
N LYS A 437 31.06 -4.22 -41.90
CA LYS A 437 30.02 -3.76 -42.83
C LYS A 437 30.37 -2.43 -43.46
N GLU A 438 30.92 -1.50 -42.70
CA GLU A 438 31.34 -0.17 -43.17
C GLU A 438 32.49 -0.31 -44.18
N GLU A 439 33.49 -1.15 -43.90
CA GLU A 439 34.56 -1.46 -44.86
C GLU A 439 34.00 -2.07 -46.15
N ALA A 440 33.10 -3.04 -46.05
CA ALA A 440 32.47 -3.66 -47.21
C ALA A 440 31.62 -2.67 -48.02
N GLN A 441 30.97 -1.71 -47.36
CA GLN A 441 30.20 -0.66 -48.02
C GLN A 441 31.12 0.36 -48.71
N ASN A 442 32.19 0.82 -48.05
CA ASN A 442 33.18 1.72 -48.63
C ASN A 442 33.82 1.12 -49.89
N GLN A 443 34.11 -0.19 -49.89
CA GLN A 443 34.61 -0.90 -51.07
C GLN A 443 33.58 -0.94 -52.21
N ARG A 444 32.29 -1.14 -51.90
CA ARG A 444 31.20 -1.12 -52.89
C ARG A 444 31.00 0.26 -53.50
N ASP A 445 30.97 1.30 -52.66
CA ASP A 445 30.78 2.68 -53.10
C ASP A 445 31.95 3.13 -53.98
N ALA A 446 33.18 2.77 -53.63
CA ALA A 446 34.36 3.02 -54.47
C ALA A 446 34.27 2.31 -55.83
N ALA A 447 33.82 1.05 -55.86
CA ALA A 447 33.62 0.30 -57.10
C ALA A 447 32.49 0.91 -57.96
N GLU A 448 31.43 1.41 -57.34
CA GLU A 448 30.32 2.07 -58.03
C GLU A 448 30.73 3.43 -58.62
N ILE A 449 31.47 4.25 -57.86
CA ILE A 449 32.03 5.51 -58.36
C ILE A 449 32.94 5.25 -59.57
N ALA A 450 33.81 4.25 -59.49
CA ALA A 450 34.67 3.86 -60.60
C ALA A 450 33.84 3.44 -61.83
N ARG A 451 32.81 2.60 -61.64
CA ARG A 451 31.91 2.17 -62.71
C ARG A 451 31.16 3.34 -63.35
N ASN A 452 30.63 4.27 -62.54
CA ASN A 452 29.88 5.42 -63.02
C ASN A 452 30.79 6.41 -63.77
N SER A 453 32.03 6.59 -63.33
CA SER A 453 33.01 7.41 -64.05
C SER A 453 33.34 6.83 -65.43
N ALA A 454 33.54 5.51 -65.53
CA ALA A 454 33.76 4.81 -66.79
C ALA A 454 32.55 4.91 -67.74
N LEU A 455 31.33 4.77 -67.21
CA LEU A 455 30.11 4.90 -68.01
C LEU A 455 29.94 6.33 -68.54
N LYS A 456 30.17 7.35 -67.71
CA LYS A 456 30.14 8.76 -68.13
C LYS A 456 31.13 9.06 -69.25
N ALA A 457 32.37 8.56 -69.14
CA ALA A 457 33.37 8.71 -70.17
C ALA A 457 32.89 8.11 -71.51
N LYS A 458 32.33 6.90 -71.49
CA LYS A 458 31.78 6.24 -72.68
C LYS A 458 30.60 7.01 -73.29
N THR A 459 29.68 7.52 -72.47
CA THR A 459 28.54 8.31 -72.98
C THR A 459 28.96 9.66 -73.57
N ALA A 460 30.01 10.29 -73.02
CA ALA A 460 30.53 11.55 -73.55
C ALA A 460 31.14 11.35 -74.95
N GLU A 461 31.84 10.23 -75.16
CA GLU A 461 32.40 9.84 -76.45
C GLU A 461 31.29 9.61 -77.50
N GLU A 462 30.24 8.86 -77.17
CA GLU A 462 29.10 8.65 -78.07
C GLU A 462 28.35 9.95 -78.40
N LEU A 463 28.15 10.84 -77.43
CA LEU A 463 27.48 12.12 -77.64
C LEU A 463 28.26 13.04 -78.59
N GLN A 464 29.60 13.05 -78.49
CA GLN A 464 30.44 13.80 -79.42
C GLN A 464 30.28 13.28 -80.86
N ARG A 465 30.23 11.96 -81.03
CA ARG A 465 30.03 11.33 -82.34
C ARG A 465 28.67 11.71 -82.96
N VAL A 466 27.59 11.64 -82.19
CA VAL A 466 26.24 11.99 -82.66
C VAL A 466 26.12 13.48 -83.00
N LYS A 467 26.75 14.38 -82.22
CA LYS A 467 26.74 15.81 -82.51
C LYS A 467 27.42 16.13 -83.84
N ALA A 468 28.55 15.49 -84.14
CA ALA A 468 29.26 15.69 -85.40
C ALA A 468 28.41 15.26 -86.61
N GLU A 469 27.70 14.14 -86.51
CA GLU A 469 26.82 13.63 -87.57
C GLU A 469 25.60 14.53 -87.83
N LYS A 470 24.98 15.07 -86.76
CA LYS A 470 23.86 16.01 -86.90
C LYS A 470 24.25 17.32 -87.60
N LEU A 471 25.39 17.90 -87.22
CA LEU A 471 25.85 19.15 -87.82
C LEU A 471 26.06 19.00 -89.33
N GLN A 472 26.63 17.88 -89.75
CA GLN A 472 26.82 17.57 -91.17
C GLN A 472 25.49 17.45 -91.92
N THR A 473 24.46 16.85 -91.30
CA THR A 473 23.14 16.71 -91.94
C THR A 473 22.38 18.04 -92.05
N GLU A 474 22.52 18.93 -91.06
CA GLU A 474 21.91 20.28 -91.09
C GLU A 474 22.50 21.13 -92.23
N ASP A 475 23.82 21.16 -92.38
CA ASP A 475 24.48 21.89 -93.48
C ASP A 475 24.00 21.41 -94.87
N GLU A 476 23.78 20.10 -95.03
CA GLU A 476 23.27 19.53 -96.28
C GLU A 476 21.79 19.90 -96.54
N TYR A 477 20.95 19.97 -95.50
CA TYR A 477 19.54 20.36 -95.62
C TYR A 477 19.36 21.84 -95.99
N GLU A 478 20.15 22.74 -95.40
CA GLU A 478 20.14 24.17 -95.76
C GLU A 478 20.47 24.37 -97.25
N SER A 479 21.43 23.60 -97.76
CA SER A 479 21.75 23.56 -99.19
C SER A 479 20.59 23.04 -100.07
N TYR A 480 19.73 22.16 -99.54
CA TYR A 480 18.53 21.70 -100.25
C TYR A 480 17.44 22.79 -100.28
N VAL A 481 17.17 23.46 -99.16
CA VAL A 481 16.16 24.53 -99.08
C VAL A 481 16.48 25.67 -100.04
N ALA A 482 17.74 26.11 -100.09
CA ALA A 482 18.19 27.15 -101.01
C ALA A 482 17.91 26.78 -102.50
N ARG A 483 18.06 25.50 -102.86
CA ARG A 483 17.75 24.99 -104.20
C ARG A 483 16.25 25.00 -104.52
N ILE A 484 15.38 24.62 -103.58
CA ILE A 484 13.93 24.69 -103.78
C ILE A 484 13.46 26.14 -103.99
N GLY A 485 14.03 27.09 -103.25
CA GLY A 485 13.80 28.52 -103.48
C GLY A 485 14.16 28.95 -104.91
N ALA A 486 15.32 28.52 -105.40
CA ALA A 486 15.75 28.81 -106.77
C ALA A 486 14.82 28.18 -107.84
N ILE A 487 14.33 26.95 -107.62
CA ILE A 487 13.35 26.29 -108.50
C ILE A 487 12.06 27.09 -108.58
N GLN A 488 11.55 27.56 -107.44
CA GLN A 488 10.31 28.32 -107.39
C GLN A 488 10.43 29.64 -108.19
N MET A 489 11.57 30.33 -108.10
CA MET A 489 11.83 31.51 -108.94
C MET A 489 11.79 31.14 -110.44
N LYS A 490 12.39 30.01 -110.84
CA LYS A 490 12.37 29.57 -112.24
C LYS A 490 10.95 29.25 -112.76
N VAL A 491 10.07 28.73 -111.90
CA VAL A 491 8.65 28.51 -112.24
C VAL A 491 7.91 29.84 -112.42
N GLN A 492 8.20 30.86 -111.60
CA GLN A 492 7.61 32.20 -111.73
C GLN A 492 8.07 32.94 -112.99
N GLU A 493 9.33 32.73 -113.40
CA GLU A 493 9.89 33.26 -114.66
C GLU A 493 9.36 32.53 -115.92
N GLU A 494 8.39 31.62 -115.79
CA GLU A 494 7.86 30.72 -116.84
C GLU A 494 8.93 29.84 -117.53
N ASN A 495 10.14 29.75 -116.96
CA ASN A 495 11.21 28.90 -117.47
C ASN A 495 11.08 27.47 -116.92
N LEU A 496 10.02 26.78 -117.34
CA LEU A 496 9.65 25.46 -116.85
C LEU A 496 10.69 24.37 -117.17
N SER A 497 11.47 24.55 -118.24
CA SER A 497 12.53 23.61 -118.65
C SER A 497 13.68 23.58 -117.65
N SER A 498 14.20 24.76 -117.28
CA SER A 498 15.29 24.88 -116.30
C SER A 498 14.81 24.53 -114.89
N ALA A 499 13.58 24.92 -114.53
CA ALA A 499 12.97 24.49 -113.28
C ALA A 499 12.90 22.96 -113.18
N ARG A 500 12.54 22.27 -114.27
CA ARG A 500 12.48 20.80 -114.30
C ARG A 500 13.87 20.16 -114.13
N GLU A 501 14.90 20.66 -114.79
CA GLU A 501 16.27 20.14 -114.65
C GLU A 501 16.81 20.29 -113.20
N MET A 502 16.54 21.44 -112.56
CA MET A 502 16.92 21.66 -111.17
C MET A 502 16.14 20.77 -110.19
N ILE A 503 14.85 20.53 -110.45
CA ILE A 503 14.03 19.60 -109.64
C ILE A 503 14.60 18.18 -109.67
N GLU A 504 15.08 17.71 -110.83
CA GLU A 504 15.60 16.35 -110.99
C GLU A 504 16.98 16.17 -110.34
N SER A 505 17.81 17.21 -110.25
CA SER A 505 19.15 17.17 -109.62
C SER A 505 19.16 17.23 -108.09
N CYS A 506 18.04 17.50 -107.43
CA CYS A 506 17.98 17.58 -105.96
C CYS A 506 18.18 16.21 -105.28
N GLN A 507 18.96 16.13 -104.19
CA GLN A 507 19.21 14.86 -103.48
C GLN A 507 17.90 14.18 -103.02
N PRO A 508 17.67 12.88 -103.31
CA PRO A 508 16.41 12.18 -102.99
C PRO A 508 16.01 12.21 -101.52
N TYR A 509 16.98 12.20 -100.61
CA TYR A 509 16.75 12.08 -99.16
C TYR A 509 15.99 13.28 -98.56
N PHE A 510 16.19 14.49 -99.09
CA PHE A 510 15.54 15.69 -98.57
C PHE A 510 14.20 16.02 -99.28
N ARG A 511 13.76 15.24 -100.27
CA ARG A 511 12.56 15.54 -101.08
C ARG A 511 11.27 15.28 -100.29
N ASN A 512 10.55 16.35 -99.93
CA ASN A 512 9.26 16.27 -99.23
C ASN A 512 8.08 16.81 -100.07
N TRP A 513 6.99 17.22 -99.43
CA TRP A 513 5.76 17.69 -100.08
C TRP A 513 6.01 18.85 -101.06
N GLU A 514 6.97 19.72 -100.77
CA GLU A 514 7.35 20.87 -101.61
C GLU A 514 7.90 20.41 -102.96
N TRP A 515 8.69 19.34 -103.00
CA TRP A 515 9.17 18.75 -104.24
C TRP A 515 8.01 18.26 -105.11
N GLY A 516 7.05 17.55 -104.49
CA GLY A 516 5.85 17.07 -105.18
C GLY A 516 4.95 18.19 -105.71
N ARG A 517 4.81 19.28 -104.96
CA ARG A 517 4.11 20.49 -105.40
C ARG A 517 4.82 21.15 -106.58
N MET A 518 6.14 21.33 -106.51
CA MET A 518 6.92 21.90 -107.61
C MET A 518 6.78 21.06 -108.88
N LYS A 519 6.82 19.72 -108.74
CA LYS A 519 6.58 18.80 -109.87
C LYS A 519 5.19 18.96 -110.48
N ARG A 520 4.15 19.16 -109.65
CA ARG A 520 2.77 19.39 -110.10
C ARG A 520 2.60 20.74 -110.81
N LEU A 521 3.20 21.81 -110.28
CA LEU A 521 3.17 23.13 -110.93
C LEU A 521 3.77 23.09 -112.34
N CYS A 522 4.71 22.17 -112.57
CA CYS A 522 5.29 21.93 -113.90
C CYS A 522 4.43 21.01 -114.83
N ASN A 523 3.21 20.53 -114.47
CA ASN A 523 2.35 19.66 -115.35
C ASN A 523 0.83 19.50 -114.94
N PRO A 524 -0.18 20.15 -115.60
CA PRO A 524 -1.56 20.25 -115.03
C PRO A 524 -2.82 19.62 -115.76
N LYS A 525 -2.87 18.41 -116.35
CA LYS A 525 -4.14 17.85 -116.96
C LYS A 525 -5.00 16.93 -116.04
N VAL A 526 -6.33 17.15 -115.96
CA VAL A 526 -7.39 16.36 -115.24
C VAL A 526 -8.52 15.95 -116.22
N VAL A 527 -9.19 14.79 -116.04
CA VAL A 527 -10.28 14.27 -116.91
C VAL A 527 -11.64 14.29 -116.18
N VAL A 528 -12.72 14.75 -116.85
CA VAL A 528 -14.10 14.86 -116.32
C VAL A 528 -15.08 14.03 -117.17
N MET A 529 -15.92 13.20 -116.54
CA MET A 529 -16.87 12.29 -117.21
C MET A 529 -18.30 12.84 -117.09
N THR A 530 -18.97 13.08 -118.23
CA THR A 530 -20.30 13.73 -118.28
C THR A 530 -21.30 12.86 -119.05
N GLY A 531 -22.52 12.70 -118.55
CA GLY A 531 -23.58 11.94 -119.25
C GLY A 531 -24.83 11.59 -118.44
N HIS A 532 -24.74 11.49 -117.11
CA HIS A 532 -25.93 11.38 -116.24
C HIS A 532 -26.79 12.64 -116.33
N GLN A 533 -28.12 12.44 -116.33
CA GLN A 533 -29.10 13.51 -116.53
C GLN A 533 -29.62 14.11 -115.22
N ALA A 534 -29.22 13.53 -114.08
CA ALA A 534 -29.49 14.04 -112.75
C ALA A 534 -28.25 13.84 -111.86
N ALA A 535 -28.37 14.17 -110.58
CA ALA A 535 -27.27 14.07 -109.61
C ALA A 535 -26.65 12.66 -109.66
N VAL A 536 -25.34 12.59 -109.81
CA VAL A 536 -24.58 11.35 -109.61
C VAL A 536 -24.53 11.13 -108.11
N THR A 537 -25.13 10.03 -107.66
CA THR A 537 -25.36 9.72 -106.25
C THR A 537 -24.20 8.93 -105.66
N SER A 538 -23.59 8.04 -106.45
CA SER A 538 -22.46 7.23 -106.03
C SER A 538 -21.58 6.85 -107.22
N ALA A 539 -20.29 6.58 -106.95
CA ALA A 539 -19.37 6.03 -107.92
C ALA A 539 -18.35 5.09 -107.25
N ALA A 540 -18.00 4.00 -107.93
CA ALA A 540 -17.09 2.98 -107.44
C ALA A 540 -16.16 2.48 -108.55
N PHE A 541 -14.88 2.27 -108.22
CA PHE A 541 -13.96 1.63 -109.16
C PHE A 541 -14.19 0.12 -109.23
N PHE A 542 -14.00 -0.43 -110.42
CA PHE A 542 -13.79 -1.86 -110.57
C PHE A 542 -12.43 -2.26 -109.98
N PRO A 543 -12.27 -3.49 -109.45
CA PRO A 543 -11.00 -3.98 -108.92
C PRO A 543 -9.83 -3.94 -109.92
N ASP A 544 -10.13 -3.90 -111.23
CA ASP A 544 -9.14 -3.77 -112.30
C ASP A 544 -8.55 -2.35 -112.43
N GLY A 545 -9.14 -1.34 -111.77
CA GLY A 545 -8.74 0.08 -111.83
C GLY A 545 -8.97 0.77 -113.17
N LYS A 546 -9.45 0.04 -114.18
CA LYS A 546 -9.63 0.52 -115.56
C LYS A 546 -11.04 1.03 -115.82
N ARG A 547 -11.98 0.67 -114.95
CA ARG A 547 -13.39 1.07 -115.11
C ARG A 547 -13.96 1.68 -113.83
N ILE A 548 -14.91 2.58 -114.02
CA ILE A 548 -15.65 3.24 -112.94
C ILE A 548 -17.13 2.99 -113.15
N LEU A 549 -17.82 2.48 -112.14
CA LEU A 549 -19.27 2.44 -112.07
C LEU A 549 -19.78 3.74 -111.43
N SER A 550 -20.84 4.33 -111.95
CA SER A 550 -21.55 5.44 -111.32
C SER A 550 -23.05 5.23 -111.33
N SER A 551 -23.75 5.68 -110.31
CA SER A 551 -25.21 5.71 -110.22
C SER A 551 -25.73 7.13 -110.16
N SER A 552 -26.99 7.30 -110.54
CA SER A 552 -27.64 8.60 -110.50
C SER A 552 -29.11 8.52 -110.16
N SER A 553 -29.62 9.64 -109.62
CA SER A 553 -31.06 9.86 -109.45
C SER A 553 -31.83 9.89 -110.78
N ASP A 554 -31.15 9.88 -111.93
CA ASP A 554 -31.78 9.73 -113.26
C ASP A 554 -32.31 8.31 -113.52
N LYS A 555 -32.26 7.45 -112.48
CA LYS A 555 -32.63 6.04 -112.49
C LYS A 555 -31.71 5.16 -113.34
N THR A 556 -30.47 5.60 -113.55
CA THR A 556 -29.51 4.86 -114.36
C THR A 556 -28.20 4.63 -113.63
N VAL A 557 -27.56 3.53 -113.99
CA VAL A 557 -26.19 3.20 -113.60
C VAL A 557 -25.34 3.11 -114.86
N ARG A 558 -24.16 3.74 -114.86
CA ARG A 558 -23.24 3.82 -115.98
C ARG A 558 -21.87 3.29 -115.64
N ILE A 559 -21.18 2.72 -116.62
CA ILE A 559 -19.78 2.29 -116.49
C ILE A 559 -18.92 3.11 -117.45
N TRP A 560 -17.81 3.63 -116.96
CA TRP A 560 -16.85 4.48 -117.68
C TRP A 560 -15.49 3.82 -117.78
N ASP A 561 -14.75 4.10 -118.85
CA ASP A 561 -13.32 3.82 -118.96
C ASP A 561 -12.51 4.91 -118.22
N SER A 562 -11.68 4.52 -117.26
CA SER A 562 -11.00 5.47 -116.35
C SER A 562 -9.89 6.29 -117.01
N ALA A 563 -9.32 5.80 -118.11
CA ALA A 563 -8.23 6.48 -118.82
C ALA A 563 -8.74 7.50 -119.84
N THR A 564 -9.87 7.21 -120.48
CA THR A 564 -10.42 8.02 -121.57
C THR A 564 -11.65 8.83 -121.16
N GLY A 565 -12.32 8.46 -120.07
CA GLY A 565 -13.54 9.10 -119.61
C GLY A 565 -14.79 8.79 -120.45
N LYS A 566 -14.72 7.84 -121.38
CA LYS A 566 -15.85 7.46 -122.23
C LYS A 566 -16.79 6.50 -121.51
N GLU A 567 -18.09 6.69 -121.74
CA GLU A 567 -19.13 5.77 -121.29
C GLU A 567 -19.05 4.46 -122.09
N SER A 568 -19.10 3.35 -121.37
CA SER A 568 -19.05 2.00 -121.92
C SER A 568 -20.40 1.28 -121.84
N LEU A 569 -21.21 1.58 -120.82
CA LEU A 569 -22.52 0.95 -120.63
C LEU A 569 -23.46 1.84 -119.82
N LYS A 570 -24.76 1.79 -120.13
CA LYS A 570 -25.86 2.41 -119.36
C LYS A 570 -26.95 1.39 -119.09
N ILE A 571 -27.40 1.30 -117.84
CA ILE A 571 -28.48 0.42 -117.38
C ILE A 571 -29.56 1.30 -116.75
N GLU A 572 -30.81 1.17 -117.20
CA GLU A 572 -31.96 1.91 -116.68
C GLU A 572 -32.77 1.05 -115.72
N LEU A 573 -33.26 1.68 -114.65
CA LEU A 573 -33.92 1.04 -113.52
C LEU A 573 -35.24 1.77 -113.20
N ASP A 574 -36.16 1.10 -112.50
CA ASP A 574 -37.52 1.61 -112.29
C ASP A 574 -37.58 2.81 -111.34
N SER A 575 -36.59 2.93 -110.45
CA SER A 575 -36.49 3.99 -109.45
C SER A 575 -35.08 4.60 -109.35
N PRO A 576 -34.94 5.81 -108.78
CA PRO A 576 -33.64 6.46 -108.59
C PRO A 576 -32.67 5.57 -107.83
N VAL A 577 -31.39 5.58 -108.24
CA VAL A 577 -30.38 4.73 -107.62
C VAL A 577 -29.54 5.58 -106.68
N ASP A 578 -29.60 5.28 -105.39
CA ASP A 578 -28.94 6.09 -104.37
C ASP A 578 -27.52 5.59 -104.06
N ALA A 579 -27.27 4.30 -104.23
CA ALA A 579 -25.94 3.72 -104.03
C ALA A 579 -25.64 2.57 -104.99
N VAL A 580 -24.36 2.42 -105.34
CA VAL A 580 -23.84 1.25 -106.06
C VAL A 580 -22.59 0.68 -105.41
N ALA A 581 -22.42 -0.63 -105.54
CA ALA A 581 -21.20 -1.32 -105.14
C ALA A 581 -20.81 -2.40 -106.15
N VAL A 582 -19.49 -2.58 -106.30
CA VAL A 582 -18.88 -3.63 -107.12
C VAL A 582 -18.27 -4.67 -106.19
N SER A 583 -18.52 -5.95 -106.44
CA SER A 583 -17.89 -7.03 -105.67
C SER A 583 -16.37 -7.00 -105.82
N ARG A 584 -15.65 -7.53 -104.82
CA ARG A 584 -14.17 -7.49 -104.79
C ARG A 584 -13.52 -8.24 -105.97
N ASP A 585 -14.22 -9.20 -106.57
CA ASP A 585 -13.81 -9.93 -107.76
C ASP A 585 -14.35 -9.31 -109.08
N GLY A 586 -15.11 -8.22 -108.99
CA GLY A 586 -15.62 -7.45 -110.12
C GLY A 586 -16.79 -8.10 -110.88
N ARG A 587 -17.33 -9.21 -110.37
CA ARG A 587 -18.35 -10.03 -111.07
C ARG A 587 -19.79 -9.63 -110.80
N PHE A 588 -20.08 -9.05 -109.64
CA PHE A 588 -21.43 -8.64 -109.25
C PHE A 588 -21.48 -7.13 -109.02
N LEU A 589 -22.55 -6.50 -109.50
CA LEU A 589 -22.86 -5.10 -109.25
C LEU A 589 -24.14 -5.08 -108.44
N THR A 590 -24.19 -4.27 -107.40
CA THR A 590 -25.44 -4.05 -106.64
C THR A 590 -25.82 -2.59 -106.76
N ALA A 591 -27.11 -2.33 -106.91
CA ALA A 591 -27.71 -1.01 -106.98
C ALA A 591 -28.87 -0.95 -105.99
N GLU A 592 -28.87 0.05 -105.11
CA GLU A 592 -29.95 0.29 -104.15
C GLU A 592 -30.98 1.26 -104.73
N GLN A 593 -32.24 0.89 -104.59
CA GLN A 593 -33.40 1.51 -105.21
C GLN A 593 -34.56 1.59 -104.21
N SER A 594 -34.87 2.80 -103.74
CA SER A 594 -36.04 3.09 -102.89
C SER A 594 -36.21 2.13 -101.70
N GLY A 595 -35.11 1.74 -101.05
CA GLY A 595 -35.09 0.83 -99.89
C GLY A 595 -34.94 -0.66 -100.23
N ALA A 596 -34.78 -1.03 -101.50
CA ALA A 596 -34.51 -2.40 -101.95
C ALA A 596 -33.17 -2.49 -102.70
N ILE A 597 -32.46 -3.61 -102.59
CA ILE A 597 -31.19 -3.83 -103.30
C ILE A 597 -31.42 -4.79 -104.47
N THR A 598 -31.03 -4.33 -105.67
CA THR A 598 -30.99 -5.13 -106.90
C THR A 598 -29.54 -5.54 -107.17
N MET A 599 -29.30 -6.80 -107.51
CA MET A 599 -27.97 -7.35 -107.89
C MET A 599 -27.98 -7.84 -109.33
#